data_AF-A0A091MBL5-F1
#
_entry.id   AF-A0A091MBL5-F1
#
_cell.length_a   1.000
_cell.length_b   1.000
_cell.length_c   1.000
_cell.angle_alpha   90.00
_cell.angle_beta   90.00
_cell.angle_gamma   90.00
#
_symmetry.space_group_name_H-M   'P 1'
#
loop_
_entity.id
_entity.type
_entity.pdbx_description
1 polymer ?
#
loop_
_entity_poly.entity_id
_entity_poly.type
_entity_poly.pdbx_seq_one_letter_code
_entity_poly.pdbx_strand_id
1 'polypeptide(L)'
;LAGGWAVTGPTQVTAEQGGSLRVSCSYKPGYELYSKYWCRPGFLWFCFTYITQTNGSEVTVTQGMVSIRDNHTAHSFTVMLSGVTPGDAGRYFCGVRRRL
;
A
#
# COMPACT_ATOMS: atom_id res chain seq x y z
N LEU A 1 20.33 -4.52 0.50
CA LEU A 1 19.55 -3.78 1.52
C LEU A 1 19.13 -2.42 0.94
N ALA A 2 18.10 -2.37 0.10
CA ALA A 2 17.73 -1.13 -0.58
C ALA A 2 16.21 -1.06 -0.77
N GLY A 3 15.52 -0.42 0.19
CA GLY A 3 14.07 -0.24 0.14
C GLY A 3 13.52 0.66 1.25
N GLY A 4 14.21 0.75 2.40
CA GLY A 4 13.71 1.46 3.60
C GLY A 4 13.61 2.98 3.53
N TRP A 5 13.85 3.63 2.37
CA TRP A 5 13.90 5.11 2.28
C TRP A 5 13.04 5.70 1.16
N ALA A 6 12.34 4.89 0.38
CA ALA A 6 11.61 5.38 -0.80
C ALA A 6 10.13 5.67 -0.51
N VAL A 7 9.54 5.04 0.52
CA VAL A 7 8.12 5.12 0.85
C VAL A 7 7.95 5.34 2.34
N THR A 8 7.03 6.22 2.71
CA THR A 8 6.63 6.49 4.10
C THR A 8 5.11 6.42 4.19
N GLY A 9 4.59 5.93 5.31
CA GLY A 9 3.15 5.86 5.57
C GLY A 9 2.85 6.13 7.05
N PRO A 10 1.56 6.15 7.44
CA PRO A 10 1.17 6.32 8.82
C PRO A 10 1.72 5.17 9.68
N THR A 11 2.11 5.48 10.91
CA THR A 11 2.59 4.49 11.89
C THR A 11 1.46 3.63 12.44
N GLN A 12 0.27 4.21 12.54
CA GLN A 12 -0.93 3.55 13.02
C GLN A 12 -2.15 4.16 12.33
N VAL A 13 -3.13 3.30 12.04
CA VAL A 13 -4.44 3.66 11.53
C VAL A 13 -5.46 2.76 12.22
N THR A 14 -6.65 3.28 12.49
CA THR A 14 -7.72 2.57 13.19
C THR A 14 -9.01 2.70 12.41
N ALA A 15 -9.85 1.67 12.48
CA ALA A 15 -11.20 1.67 11.94
C ALA A 15 -12.10 0.82 12.83
N GLU A 16 -13.36 1.21 12.92
CA GLU A 16 -14.40 0.43 13.57
C GLU A 16 -14.72 -0.83 12.75
N GLN A 17 -15.22 -1.86 13.43
CA GLN A 17 -15.67 -3.08 12.77
C GLN A 17 -16.77 -2.77 11.74
N GLY A 18 -16.65 -3.35 10.55
CA GLY A 18 -17.52 -3.09 9.40
C GLY A 18 -17.23 -1.75 8.69
N GLY A 19 -16.39 -0.90 9.27
CA GLY A 19 -16.00 0.40 8.72
C GLY A 19 -15.04 0.30 7.54
N SER A 20 -14.55 1.46 7.09
CA SER A 20 -13.53 1.55 6.05
C SER A 20 -12.28 2.24 6.57
N LEU A 21 -11.12 1.71 6.22
CA LEU A 21 -9.81 2.23 6.56
C LEU A 21 -9.17 2.85 5.31
N ARG A 22 -8.60 4.04 5.46
CA ARG A 22 -7.81 4.70 4.43
C ARG A 22 -6.35 4.82 4.88
N VAL A 23 -5.44 4.27 4.08
CA VAL A 23 -3.99 4.36 4.31
C VAL A 23 -3.38 5.18 3.19
N SER A 24 -2.69 6.26 3.53
CA SER A 24 -2.00 7.10 2.54
C SER A 24 -0.49 6.92 2.70
N CYS A 25 0.18 6.59 1.60
CA CYS A 25 1.61 6.31 1.58
C CYS A 25 2.28 7.24 0.57
N SER A 26 3.21 8.07 1.06
CA SER A 26 4.02 8.97 0.24
C SER A 26 5.27 8.25 -0.26
N TYR A 27 5.76 8.64 -1.43
CA TYR A 27 7.00 8.13 -1.98
C TYR A 27 7.87 9.28 -2.53
N LYS A 28 9.17 9.01 -2.67
CA LYS A 28 10.09 10.00 -3.24
C LYS A 28 9.81 10.21 -4.74
N PRO A 29 10.03 11.42 -5.28
CA PRO A 29 9.99 11.65 -6.72
C PRO A 29 10.89 10.68 -7.49
N GLY A 30 10.49 10.32 -8.72
CA GLY A 30 11.18 9.37 -9.59
C GLY A 30 10.65 7.93 -9.49
N TYR A 31 9.63 7.69 -8.66
CA TYR A 31 8.96 6.39 -8.51
C TYR A 31 7.54 6.38 -9.08
N GLU A 32 7.12 7.40 -9.84
CA GLU A 32 5.76 7.56 -10.36
C GLU A 32 5.35 6.32 -11.16
N LEU A 33 6.15 5.94 -12.16
CA LEU A 33 5.86 4.81 -13.05
C LEU A 33 6.14 3.42 -12.42
N TYR A 34 6.51 3.37 -11.15
CA TYR A 34 6.77 2.12 -10.44
C TYR A 34 5.47 1.58 -9.83
N SER A 35 5.28 0.26 -9.87
CA SER A 35 4.14 -0.36 -9.20
C SER A 35 4.15 -0.05 -7.71
N LYS A 36 3.03 0.46 -7.20
CA LYS A 36 2.79 0.64 -5.77
C LYS A 36 2.11 -0.61 -5.25
N TYR A 37 2.47 -1.07 -4.06
CA TYR A 37 1.88 -2.28 -3.49
C TYR A 37 1.56 -2.12 -2.02
N TRP A 38 0.63 -2.96 -1.56
CA TRP A 38 0.29 -3.15 -0.16
C TRP A 38 0.38 -4.63 0.18
N CYS A 39 0.97 -4.95 1.33
CA CYS A 39 1.25 -6.33 1.74
C CYS A 39 1.28 -6.47 3.26
N ARG A 40 1.10 -7.70 3.75
CA ARG A 40 1.51 -8.09 5.09
C ARG A 40 2.98 -8.56 5.03
N PRO A 41 3.84 -8.15 5.97
CA PRO A 41 5.23 -8.62 6.01
C PRO A 41 5.27 -10.11 6.32
N GLY A 42 6.07 -10.86 5.55
CA GLY A 42 6.40 -12.26 5.79
C GLY A 42 7.72 -12.43 6.55
N PHE A 43 8.38 -13.57 6.31
CA PHE A 43 9.68 -13.88 6.92
C PHE A 43 10.72 -12.78 6.64
N LEU A 44 11.51 -12.42 7.66
CA LEU A 44 12.53 -11.36 7.61
C LEU A 44 12.00 -9.99 7.11
N TRP A 45 10.71 -9.69 7.33
CA TRP A 45 10.08 -8.44 6.93
C TRP A 45 9.98 -8.20 5.42
N PHE A 46 10.10 -9.26 4.62
CA PHE A 46 9.88 -9.18 3.18
C PHE A 46 8.41 -9.33 2.81
N CYS A 47 7.98 -8.61 1.78
CA CYS A 47 6.68 -8.85 1.15
C CYS A 47 6.84 -9.88 0.03
N PHE A 48 6.47 -11.13 0.31
CA PHE A 48 6.46 -12.20 -0.68
C PHE A 48 5.18 -12.21 -1.51
N THR A 49 4.07 -11.77 -0.92
CA THR A 49 2.75 -11.68 -1.58
C THR A 49 2.18 -10.28 -1.40
N TYR A 50 1.63 -9.73 -2.48
CA TYR A 50 0.94 -8.45 -2.46
C TYR A 50 -0.55 -8.69 -2.29
N ILE A 51 -1.18 -7.95 -1.39
CA ILE A 51 -2.64 -7.92 -1.24
C ILE A 51 -3.25 -7.22 -2.44
N THR A 52 -2.63 -6.13 -2.87
CA THR A 52 -2.98 -5.40 -4.09
C THR A 52 -1.77 -4.62 -4.59
N GLN A 53 -1.74 -4.32 -5.88
CA GLN A 53 -0.70 -3.48 -6.49
C GLN A 53 -1.23 -2.72 -7.71
N THR A 54 -0.64 -1.56 -7.99
CA THR A 54 -0.80 -0.87 -9.27
C THR A 54 0.16 -1.44 -10.32
N ASN A 55 -0.07 -1.11 -11.58
CA ASN A 55 0.84 -1.43 -12.70
C ASN A 55 1.79 -0.27 -13.07
N GLY A 56 1.95 0.71 -12.19
CA GLY A 56 2.69 1.95 -12.45
C GLY A 56 1.86 3.03 -13.18
N SER A 57 0.54 2.88 -13.19
CA SER A 57 -0.41 3.91 -13.61
C SER A 57 -1.27 4.38 -12.44
N GLU A 58 -1.99 5.48 -12.64
CA GLU A 58 -2.93 6.06 -11.66
C GLU A 58 -4.33 5.43 -11.72
N VAL A 59 -4.51 4.38 -12.51
CA VAL A 59 -5.77 3.62 -12.57
C VAL A 59 -5.97 2.91 -11.23
N THR A 60 -7.15 3.08 -10.65
CA THR A 60 -7.55 2.37 -9.42
C THR A 60 -7.58 0.87 -9.69
N VAL A 61 -6.88 0.09 -8.87
CA VAL A 61 -6.93 -1.37 -8.88
C VAL A 61 -7.70 -1.84 -7.66
N THR A 62 -8.74 -2.65 -7.86
CA THR A 62 -9.56 -3.21 -6.79
C THR A 62 -9.45 -4.73 -6.78
N GLN A 63 -9.17 -5.30 -5.62
CA GLN A 63 -9.06 -6.73 -5.40
C GLN A 63 -9.81 -7.10 -4.11
N GLY A 64 -10.98 -7.72 -4.27
CA GLY A 64 -11.89 -7.98 -3.14
C GLY A 64 -12.32 -6.68 -2.46
N MET A 65 -12.10 -6.60 -1.15
CA MET A 65 -12.45 -5.43 -0.33
C MET A 65 -11.38 -4.34 -0.30
N VAL A 66 -10.30 -4.51 -1.06
CA VAL A 66 -9.14 -3.62 -1.05
C VAL A 66 -9.03 -2.90 -2.38
N SER A 67 -8.89 -1.58 -2.36
CA SER A 67 -8.51 -0.81 -3.55
C SER A 67 -7.22 -0.02 -3.32
N ILE A 68 -6.45 0.17 -4.38
CA ILE A 68 -5.23 0.97 -4.39
C ILE A 68 -5.27 1.92 -5.58
N ARG A 69 -4.88 3.17 -5.34
CA ARG A 69 -4.78 4.19 -6.38
C ARG A 69 -3.54 5.05 -6.14
N ASP A 70 -2.75 5.23 -7.19
CA ASP A 70 -1.62 6.14 -7.19
C ASP A 70 -2.03 7.56 -7.59
N ASN A 71 -1.27 8.54 -7.12
CA ASN A 71 -1.32 9.93 -7.52
C ASN A 71 0.13 10.41 -7.75
N HIS A 72 0.51 10.51 -9.01
CA HIS A 72 1.86 10.88 -9.44
C HIS A 72 2.19 12.32 -9.07
N THR A 73 1.23 13.23 -9.21
CA THR A 73 1.41 14.66 -8.87
C THR A 73 1.66 14.85 -7.37
N ALA A 74 0.96 14.11 -6.52
CA ALA A 74 1.10 14.18 -5.08
C ALA A 74 2.23 13.28 -4.53
N HIS A 75 2.92 12.53 -5.40
CA HIS A 75 3.86 11.47 -5.03
C HIS A 75 3.35 10.60 -3.87
N SER A 76 2.08 10.20 -3.95
CA SER A 76 1.46 9.37 -2.92
C SER A 76 0.41 8.44 -3.50
N PHE A 77 0.26 7.28 -2.89
CA PHE A 77 -0.81 6.36 -3.21
C PHE A 77 -1.70 6.11 -2.00
N THR A 78 -2.97 5.87 -2.26
CA THR A 78 -3.97 5.58 -1.24
C THR A 78 -4.38 4.12 -1.37
N VAL A 79 -4.44 3.44 -0.24
CA VAL A 79 -5.07 2.14 -0.09
C VAL A 79 -6.34 2.30 0.72
N MET A 80 -7.42 1.67 0.28
CA MET A 80 -8.69 1.64 0.99
C MET A 80 -9.09 0.19 1.24
N LEU A 81 -9.39 -0.15 2.49
CA LEU A 81 -9.94 -1.43 2.91
C LEU A 81 -11.34 -1.19 3.47
N SER A 82 -12.36 -1.79 2.87
CA SER A 82 -13.76 -1.70 3.33
C SER A 82 -14.18 -2.93 4.12
N GLY A 83 -15.15 -2.79 5.01
CA GLY A 83 -15.71 -3.92 5.76
C GLY A 83 -14.72 -4.51 6.76
N VAL A 84 -13.93 -3.65 7.42
CA VAL A 84 -12.84 -4.06 8.31
C VAL A 84 -13.33 -5.01 9.40
N THR A 85 -12.64 -6.12 9.59
CA THR A 85 -12.90 -7.08 10.67
C THR A 85 -11.76 -7.07 11.69
N PRO A 86 -11.96 -7.58 12.91
CA PRO A 86 -10.87 -7.73 13.87
C PRO A 86 -9.69 -8.58 13.36
N GLY A 87 -9.93 -9.51 12.42
CA GLY A 87 -8.87 -10.31 11.77
C GLY A 87 -7.97 -9.50 10.81
N ASP A 88 -8.44 -8.34 10.37
CA ASP A 88 -7.65 -7.43 9.55
C ASP A 88 -6.60 -6.65 10.36
N ALA A 89 -6.65 -6.72 11.69
CA ALA A 89 -5.64 -6.10 12.54
C ALA A 89 -4.25 -6.72 12.30
N GLY A 90 -3.23 -5.86 12.31
CA GLY A 90 -1.85 -6.29 12.17
C GLY A 90 -0.94 -5.25 11.53
N ARG A 91 0.29 -5.67 11.21
CA ARG A 91 1.25 -4.84 10.48
C ARG A 91 1.08 -5.01 8.98
N TYR A 92 1.18 -3.89 8.28
CA TYR A 92 1.14 -3.83 6.84
C TYR A 92 2.23 -2.91 6.33
N PHE A 93 2.72 -3.20 5.12
CA PHE A 93 3.73 -2.38 4.45
C PHE A 93 3.19 -1.81 3.14
N CYS A 94 3.47 -0.53 2.97
CA CYS A 94 3.43 0.15 1.69
C CYS A 94 4.81 0.04 1.02
N GLY A 95 4.83 -0.14 -0.29
CA GLY A 95 6.09 -0.14 -1.01
C GLY A 95 5.96 0.17 -2.49
N VAL A 96 7.12 0.40 -3.11
CA VAL A 96 7.31 0.57 -4.54
C VAL A 96 8.11 -0.61 -5.07
N ARG A 97 7.65 -1.23 -6.15
CA ARG A 97 8.38 -2.34 -6.77
C ARG A 97 9.25 -1.80 -7.88
N ARG A 98 10.57 -1.95 -7.71
CA ARG A 98 11.53 -1.70 -8.79
C ARG A 98 11.31 -2.73 -9.90
N ARG A 99 11.18 -2.27 -11.14
CA ARG A 99 11.38 -3.15 -12.30
C ARG A 99 12.86 -3.55 -12.26
N LEU A 100 13.12 -4.84 -12.10
CA LEU A 100 14.44 -5.42 -12.34
C LEU A 100 14.64 -5.51 -13.85
#